data_AF-A0A267MKQ2-F1
#
_entry.id   AF-A0A267MKQ2-F1
#
_cell.length_a   1.000
_cell.length_b   1.000
_cell.length_c   1.000
_cell.angle_alpha   90.00
_cell.angle_beta   90.00
_cell.angle_gamma   90.00
#
_symmetry.space_group_name_H-M   'P 1'
#
loop_
_entity.id
_entity.type
_entity.pdbx_description
1 polymer ?
#
loop_
_entity_poly.entity_id
_entity_poly.type
_entity_poly.pdbx_seq_one_letter_code
_entity_poly.pdbx_strand_id
1 'polypeptide(L)'
;MRTKILILAFLIGIVLIYGGIFNKEKEEIEKETIEEIINTYTNKMEDLKSSFETKLVNLIEEAKAEYYSYPEEERESKKMSLGLKYLRRANELEGMCDVEVDRILREFKKKLKDNDYDTHVVLEVKNAYDKEKSEKRKELLQKALNME
;
A
#
# COMPACT_ATOMS: atom_id res chain seq x y z
N MET A 1 -13.33 -9.73 -0.46
CA MET A 1 -14.47 -8.88 -0.01
C MET A 1 -14.59 -8.79 1.51
N ARG A 2 -14.41 -9.90 2.27
CA ARG A 2 -14.53 -9.90 3.74
C ARG A 2 -13.46 -9.06 4.49
N THR A 3 -12.24 -8.95 3.96
CA THR A 3 -11.16 -8.14 4.55
C THR A 3 -11.35 -6.63 4.39
N LYS A 4 -11.95 -6.18 3.28
CA LYS A 4 -12.22 -4.74 3.04
C LYS A 4 -13.31 -4.19 4.00
N ILE A 5 -14.28 -5.02 4.38
CA ILE A 5 -15.35 -4.66 5.32
C ILE A 5 -14.81 -4.51 6.75
N LEU A 6 -13.81 -5.30 7.13
CA LEU A 6 -13.20 -5.24 8.47
C LEU A 6 -12.36 -3.97 8.69
N ILE A 7 -11.66 -3.48 7.67
CA ILE A 7 -10.89 -2.23 7.74
C ILE A 7 -11.83 -1.02 7.84
N LEU A 8 -12.90 -1.01 7.04
CA LEU A 8 -13.89 0.08 7.05
C LEU A 8 -14.66 0.16 8.39
N ALA A 9 -15.02 -0.99 8.98
CA ALA A 9 -15.71 -1.04 10.26
C ALA A 9 -14.84 -0.59 11.45
N PHE A 10 -13.52 -0.83 11.39
CA PHE A 10 -12.58 -0.39 12.42
C PHE A 10 -12.37 1.14 12.39
N LEU A 11 -12.35 1.74 11.19
CA LEU A 11 -12.20 3.17 10.99
C LEU A 11 -13.44 3.97 11.40
N ILE A 12 -14.65 3.45 11.14
CA ILE A 12 -15.92 4.07 11.61
C ILE A 12 -16.00 4.08 13.14
N GLY A 13 -15.48 3.05 13.81
CA GLY A 13 -15.41 3.02 15.28
C GLY A 13 -14.50 4.12 15.86
N ILE A 14 -13.39 4.44 15.18
CA ILE A 14 -12.47 5.50 15.57
C ILE A 14 -13.15 6.89 15.42
N VAL A 15 -13.90 7.12 14.33
CA VAL A 15 -14.63 8.38 14.09
C VAL A 15 -15.64 8.70 15.20
N LEU A 16 -16.33 7.68 15.73
CA LEU A 16 -17.32 7.87 16.81
C LEU A 16 -16.69 8.16 18.19
N ILE A 17 -15.43 7.78 18.40
CA ILE A 17 -14.71 7.99 19.67
C ILE A 17 -14.19 9.44 19.79
N TYR A 18 -13.84 10.08 18.67
CA TYR A 18 -13.23 11.42 18.67
C TYR A 18 -14.23 12.58 18.42
N GLY A 19 -15.52 12.30 18.19
CA GLY A 19 -16.55 13.30 17.87
C GLY A 19 -17.08 14.17 19.04
N GLY A 20 -16.32 14.35 20.12
CA GLY A 20 -16.77 15.02 21.34
C GLY A 20 -16.10 16.36 21.64
N ILE A 21 -16.77 17.46 21.25
CA ILE A 21 -16.72 18.83 21.83
C ILE A 21 -15.39 19.61 21.71
N PHE A 22 -15.36 20.63 20.84
CA PHE A 22 -14.83 21.95 21.21
C PHE A 22 -15.35 23.07 20.30
N ASN A 23 -15.87 24.13 20.93
CA ASN A 23 -16.28 25.39 20.31
C ASN A 23 -15.40 26.50 20.94
N LYS A 24 -14.68 27.30 20.14
CA LYS A 24 -14.80 28.77 20.07
C LYS A 24 -13.71 29.44 19.20
N GLU A 25 -14.22 30.09 18.15
CA GLU A 25 -13.73 31.15 17.25
C GLU A 25 -12.36 31.84 17.48
N LYS A 26 -11.53 31.86 16.42
CA LYS A 26 -10.70 33.02 16.00
C LYS A 26 -10.19 32.84 14.56
N GLU A 27 -10.49 33.80 13.68
CA GLU A 27 -9.96 33.99 12.30
C GLU A 27 -9.51 32.70 11.59
N GLU A 28 -10.48 31.87 11.18
CA GLU A 28 -10.22 30.51 10.75
C GLU A 28 -9.88 30.49 9.25
N ILE A 29 -8.61 30.23 8.90
CA ILE A 29 -8.36 29.35 7.76
C ILE A 29 -9.09 28.08 8.16
N GLU A 30 -10.25 27.80 7.56
CA GLU A 30 -11.14 26.70 7.93
C GLU A 30 -10.28 25.46 8.21
N LYS A 31 -10.17 25.11 9.49
CA LYS A 31 -9.26 24.08 9.96
C LYS A 31 -9.77 22.77 9.39
N GLU A 32 -9.04 22.23 8.42
CA GLU A 32 -9.40 20.96 7.79
C GLU A 32 -9.62 19.93 8.89
N THR A 33 -10.80 19.31 8.87
CA THR A 33 -11.19 18.36 9.91
C THR A 33 -10.25 17.16 9.90
N ILE A 34 -10.10 16.51 11.05
CA ILE A 34 -9.30 15.28 11.13
C ILE A 34 -9.81 14.21 10.15
N GLU A 35 -11.12 14.16 9.90
CA GLU A 35 -11.74 13.24 8.94
C GLU A 35 -11.32 13.55 7.50
N GLU A 36 -11.34 14.81 7.07
CA GLU A 36 -10.88 15.21 5.74
C GLU A 36 -9.40 14.90 5.51
N ILE A 37 -8.56 15.13 6.53
CA ILE A 37 -7.13 14.79 6.48
C ILE A 37 -6.98 13.27 6.33
N ILE A 38 -7.63 12.48 7.18
CA ILE A 38 -7.56 11.00 7.12
C ILE A 38 -8.04 10.49 5.75
N ASN A 39 -9.15 11.00 5.23
CA ASN A 39 -9.70 10.60 3.94
C ASN A 39 -8.73 10.93 2.80
N THR A 40 -8.11 12.11 2.83
CA THR A 40 -7.10 12.51 1.84
C THR A 40 -5.92 11.53 1.79
N TYR A 41 -5.36 11.18 2.94
CA TYR A 41 -4.21 10.28 3.00
C TYR A 41 -4.60 8.82 2.76
N THR A 42 -5.82 8.42 3.10
CA THR A 42 -6.36 7.11 2.75
C THR A 42 -6.46 6.95 1.23
N ASN A 43 -7.03 7.93 0.54
CA ASN A 43 -7.12 7.90 -0.94
C ASN A 43 -5.73 7.85 -1.58
N LYS A 44 -4.77 8.64 -1.09
CA LYS A 44 -3.36 8.57 -1.57
C LYS A 44 -2.76 7.17 -1.42
N MET A 45 -3.03 6.48 -0.31
CA MET A 45 -2.56 5.11 -0.07
C MET A 45 -3.25 4.10 -0.99
N GLU A 46 -4.55 4.24 -1.23
CA GLU A 46 -5.31 3.38 -2.15
C GLU A 46 -4.86 3.55 -3.61
N ASP A 47 -4.64 4.79 -4.05
CA ASP A 47 -4.10 5.10 -5.37
C ASP A 47 -2.69 4.52 -5.55
N LEU A 48 -1.84 4.67 -4.54
CA LEU A 48 -0.50 4.09 -4.55
C LEU A 48 -0.58 2.56 -4.67
N LYS A 49 -1.41 1.92 -3.85
CA LYS A 49 -1.63 0.47 -3.91
C LYS A 49 -2.09 0.02 -5.29
N SER A 50 -3.11 0.66 -5.86
CA SER A 50 -3.63 0.33 -7.19
C SER A 50 -2.54 0.46 -8.28
N SER A 51 -1.73 1.52 -8.20
CA SER A 51 -0.61 1.73 -9.11
C SER A 51 0.42 0.59 -9.03
N PHE A 52 0.81 0.20 -7.82
CA PHE A 52 1.81 -0.85 -7.61
C PHE A 52 1.28 -2.26 -7.91
N GLU A 53 -0.01 -2.54 -7.64
CA GLU A 53 -0.67 -3.77 -8.07
C GLU A 53 -0.67 -3.88 -9.60
N THR A 54 -0.96 -2.79 -10.31
CA THR A 54 -0.90 -2.75 -11.78
C THR A 54 0.52 -3.00 -12.28
N LYS A 55 1.53 -2.38 -11.66
CA LYS A 55 2.95 -2.60 -12.02
C LYS A 55 3.39 -4.04 -11.77
N LEU A 56 2.92 -4.69 -10.69
CA LEU A 56 3.20 -6.11 -10.42
C LEU A 56 2.56 -7.02 -11.47
N VAL A 57 1.31 -6.74 -11.87
CA VAL A 57 0.64 -7.49 -12.95
C VAL A 57 1.42 -7.35 -14.25
N ASN A 58 1.81 -6.13 -14.63
CA ASN A 58 2.61 -5.90 -15.83
C ASN A 58 3.95 -6.64 -15.77
N LEU A 59 4.61 -6.66 -14.60
CA LEU A 59 5.86 -7.38 -14.42
C LEU A 59 5.70 -8.89 -14.63
N ILE A 60 4.57 -9.48 -14.21
CA ILE A 60 4.24 -10.88 -14.46
C ILE A 60 3.99 -11.13 -15.95
N GLU A 61 3.25 -10.25 -16.62
CA GLU A 61 2.99 -10.39 -18.06
C GLU A 61 4.27 -10.23 -18.90
N GLU A 62 5.17 -9.33 -18.51
CA GLU A 62 6.51 -9.21 -19.10
C GLU A 62 7.32 -10.51 -18.92
N ALA A 63 7.28 -11.11 -17.72
CA ALA A 63 7.96 -12.38 -17.45
C ALA A 63 7.43 -13.52 -18.33
N LYS A 64 6.11 -13.60 -18.49
CA LYS A 64 5.47 -14.58 -19.37
C LYS A 64 5.84 -14.34 -20.83
N ALA A 65 5.74 -13.10 -21.31
CA ALA A 65 6.08 -12.75 -22.69
C ALA A 65 7.54 -13.09 -23.02
N GLU A 66 8.47 -12.79 -22.11
CA GLU A 66 9.88 -13.13 -22.29
C GLU A 66 10.09 -14.65 -22.28
N TYR A 67 9.44 -15.39 -21.36
CA TYR A 67 9.50 -16.85 -21.33
C TYR A 67 9.02 -17.49 -22.64
N TYR A 68 7.88 -17.04 -23.17
CA TYR A 68 7.30 -17.59 -24.40
C TYR A 68 8.02 -17.13 -25.68
N SER A 69 8.88 -16.11 -25.61
CA SER A 69 9.71 -15.69 -26.74
C SER A 69 10.84 -16.67 -27.08
N TYR A 70 11.22 -17.54 -26.13
CA TYR A 70 12.18 -18.61 -26.37
C TYR A 70 11.54 -19.82 -27.08
N PRO A 71 12.31 -20.54 -27.93
CA PRO A 71 11.90 -21.84 -28.46
C PRO A 71 11.53 -22.80 -27.33
N GLU A 72 10.53 -23.67 -27.57
CA GLU A 72 9.99 -24.58 -26.55
C GLU A 72 11.07 -25.44 -25.89
N GLU A 73 12.04 -25.93 -26.68
CA GLU A 73 13.18 -26.74 -26.23
C GLU A 73 14.11 -26.01 -25.26
N GLU A 74 14.19 -24.68 -25.34
CA GLU A 74 15.06 -23.87 -24.49
C GLU A 74 14.37 -23.39 -23.21
N ARG A 75 13.03 -23.40 -23.15
CA ARG A 75 12.25 -22.73 -22.09
C ARG A 75 12.58 -23.22 -20.69
N GLU A 76 12.70 -24.53 -20.49
CA GLU A 76 13.04 -25.11 -19.19
C GLU A 76 14.39 -24.57 -18.66
N SER A 77 15.39 -24.46 -19.53
CA SER A 77 16.71 -23.94 -19.16
C SER A 77 16.67 -22.45 -18.76
N LYS A 78 15.69 -21.68 -19.25
CA LYS A 78 15.56 -20.24 -18.96
C LYS A 78 14.83 -19.95 -17.65
N LYS A 79 13.97 -20.86 -17.16
CA LYS A 79 13.10 -20.64 -15.98
C LYS A 79 13.83 -20.04 -14.80
N MET A 80 14.97 -20.62 -14.39
CA MET A 80 15.72 -20.14 -13.22
C MET A 80 16.28 -18.73 -13.45
N SER A 81 16.87 -18.46 -14.61
CA SER A 81 17.46 -17.16 -14.94
C SER A 81 16.40 -16.05 -15.02
N LEU A 82 15.24 -16.35 -15.60
CA LEU A 82 14.09 -15.45 -15.66
C LEU A 82 13.49 -15.24 -14.28
N GLY A 83 13.31 -16.30 -13.49
CA GLY A 83 12.84 -16.20 -12.11
C GLY A 83 13.70 -15.25 -11.27
N LEU A 84 15.03 -15.39 -11.34
CA LEU A 84 15.95 -14.47 -10.65
C LEU A 84 15.87 -13.04 -11.18
N LYS A 85 15.76 -12.86 -12.51
CA LYS A 85 15.62 -11.55 -13.14
C LYS A 85 14.36 -10.83 -12.63
N TYR A 86 13.22 -11.49 -12.70
CA TYR A 86 11.93 -10.89 -12.33
C TYR A 86 11.74 -10.77 -10.82
N LEU A 87 12.38 -11.64 -10.01
CA LEU A 87 12.45 -11.46 -8.56
C LEU A 87 13.20 -10.17 -8.18
N ARG A 88 14.34 -9.87 -8.82
CA ARG A 88 15.07 -8.62 -8.57
C ARG A 88 14.21 -7.40 -8.91
N ARG A 89 13.55 -7.41 -10.07
CA ARG A 89 12.64 -6.33 -10.48
C ARG A 89 11.44 -6.16 -9.54
N ALA A 90 10.90 -7.27 -9.02
CA ALA A 90 9.83 -7.22 -8.03
C ALA A 90 10.30 -6.60 -6.71
N ASN A 91 11.51 -6.93 -6.24
CA ASN A 91 12.11 -6.32 -5.05
C ASN A 91 12.39 -4.82 -5.24
N GLU A 92 12.86 -4.41 -6.42
CA GLU A 92 13.04 -3.00 -6.77
C GLU A 92 11.71 -2.25 -6.75
N LEU A 93 10.66 -2.86 -7.32
CA LEU A 93 9.30 -2.33 -7.29
C LEU A 93 8.76 -2.21 -5.86
N GLU A 94 8.96 -3.23 -5.03
CA GLU A 94 8.60 -3.18 -3.61
C GLU A 94 9.32 -2.02 -2.89
N GLY A 95 10.63 -1.84 -3.12
CA GLY A 95 11.40 -0.74 -2.52
C GLY A 95 10.95 0.65 -2.97
N MET A 96 10.54 0.82 -4.24
CA MET A 96 9.93 2.07 -4.70
C MET A 96 8.58 2.35 -4.02
N CYS A 97 7.80 1.30 -3.75
CA CYS A 97 6.54 1.43 -3.00
C CYS A 97 6.80 1.90 -1.56
N ASP A 98 7.77 1.29 -0.88
CA ASP A 98 8.16 1.65 0.49
C ASP A 98 8.53 3.15 0.60
N VAL A 99 9.32 3.66 -0.35
CA VAL A 99 9.72 5.07 -0.40
C VAL A 99 8.52 6.00 -0.52
N GLU A 100 7.54 5.66 -1.38
CA GLU A 100 6.33 6.45 -1.56
C GLU A 100 5.40 6.38 -0.35
N VAL A 101 5.26 5.21 0.28
CA VAL A 101 4.51 5.07 1.53
C VAL A 101 5.13 5.93 2.63
N ASP A 102 6.45 5.85 2.82
CA ASP A 102 7.14 6.67 3.81
C ASP A 102 6.97 8.17 3.53
N ARG A 103 6.93 8.58 2.25
CA ARG A 103 6.62 9.95 1.86
C ARG A 103 5.21 10.34 2.27
N ILE A 104 4.20 9.54 1.93
CA ILE A 104 2.80 9.79 2.27
C ILE A 104 2.61 9.85 3.80
N LEU A 105 3.22 8.95 4.55
CA LEU A 105 3.14 8.94 6.02
C LEU A 105 3.80 10.19 6.65
N ARG A 106 4.92 10.67 6.09
CA ARG A 106 5.53 11.93 6.51
C ARG A 106 4.63 13.13 6.25
N GLU A 107 4.02 13.20 5.06
CA GLU A 107 3.05 14.24 4.72
C GLU A 107 1.82 14.19 5.64
N PHE A 108 1.29 13.00 5.89
CA PHE A 108 0.14 12.77 6.78
C PHE A 108 0.45 13.26 8.20
N LYS A 109 1.58 12.85 8.76
CA LYS A 109 2.03 13.30 10.07
C LYS A 109 2.21 14.81 10.14
N LYS A 110 2.79 15.41 9.10
CA LYS A 110 2.98 16.86 9.04
C LYS A 110 1.62 17.57 9.03
N LYS A 111 0.69 17.12 8.18
CA LYS A 111 -0.63 17.74 8.05
C LYS A 111 -1.44 17.66 9.35
N LEU A 112 -1.39 16.55 10.07
CA LEU A 112 -2.01 16.43 11.40
C LEU A 112 -1.40 17.42 12.40
N LYS A 113 -0.07 17.51 12.45
CA LYS A 113 0.64 18.47 13.33
C LYS A 113 0.33 19.93 13.00
N ASP A 114 0.31 20.28 11.72
CA ASP A 114 -0.01 21.64 11.27
C ASP A 114 -1.44 22.05 11.66
N ASN A 115 -2.31 21.08 11.96
CA ASN A 115 -3.69 21.27 12.42
C ASN A 115 -3.88 20.87 13.90
N ASP A 116 -2.81 20.80 14.71
CA ASP A 116 -2.88 20.48 16.14
C ASP A 116 -3.61 19.17 16.49
N TYR A 117 -3.56 18.17 15.59
CA TYR A 117 -4.11 16.85 15.82
C TYR A 117 -3.04 15.85 16.29
N ASP A 118 -3.49 14.83 17.02
CA ASP A 118 -2.64 13.69 17.39
C ASP A 118 -2.18 12.90 16.15
N THR A 119 -1.02 12.24 16.25
CA THR A 119 -0.39 11.54 15.11
C THR A 119 -0.37 10.02 15.24
N HIS A 120 -1.04 9.44 16.25
CA HIS A 120 -1.08 8.00 16.47
C HIS A 120 -1.63 7.22 15.28
N VAL A 121 -2.65 7.77 14.60
CA VAL A 121 -3.24 7.18 13.38
C VAL A 121 -2.20 6.91 12.28
N VAL A 122 -1.13 7.71 12.18
CA VAL A 122 -0.05 7.48 11.21
C VAL A 122 0.69 6.18 11.49
N LEU A 123 0.91 5.85 12.77
CA LEU A 123 1.54 4.60 13.18
C LEU A 123 0.64 3.40 12.90
N GLU A 124 -0.67 3.53 13.16
CA GLU A 124 -1.65 2.48 12.83
C GLU A 124 -1.68 2.18 11.34
N VAL A 125 -1.70 3.21 10.49
CA VAL A 125 -1.64 3.06 9.03
C VAL A 125 -0.34 2.39 8.58
N LYS A 126 0.80 2.76 9.16
CA LYS A 126 2.08 2.10 8.86
C LYS A 126 2.04 0.61 9.23
N ASN A 127 1.55 0.27 10.42
CA ASN A 127 1.48 -1.11 10.87
C ASN A 127 0.55 -1.96 9.98
N ALA A 128 -0.57 -1.38 9.55
CA ALA A 128 -1.49 -2.03 8.62
C ALA A 128 -0.81 -2.29 7.25
N TYR A 129 -0.08 -1.31 6.73
CA TYR A 129 0.72 -1.45 5.51
C TYR A 129 1.77 -2.58 5.62
N ASP A 130 2.60 -2.56 6.68
CA ASP A 130 3.66 -3.56 6.88
C ASP A 130 3.08 -4.98 6.97
N LYS A 131 1.92 -5.12 7.63
CA LYS A 131 1.19 -6.39 7.74
C LYS A 131 0.70 -6.86 6.38
N GLU A 132 -0.01 -6.00 5.64
CA GLU A 132 -0.54 -6.35 4.32
C GLU A 132 0.58 -6.72 3.33
N LYS A 133 1.67 -5.96 3.33
CA LYS A 133 2.88 -6.25 2.55
C LYS A 133 3.43 -7.65 2.86
N SER A 134 3.57 -7.99 4.14
CA SER A 134 4.06 -9.30 4.58
C SER A 134 3.12 -10.45 4.16
N GLU A 135 1.82 -10.26 4.31
CA GLU A 135 0.80 -11.23 3.88
C GLU A 135 0.84 -11.44 2.36
N LYS A 136 0.95 -10.35 1.59
CA LYS A 136 1.03 -10.41 0.13
C LYS A 136 2.28 -11.14 -0.34
N ARG A 137 3.42 -10.88 0.29
CA ARG A 137 4.67 -11.59 -0.02
C ARG A 137 4.55 -13.09 0.24
N LYS A 138 3.92 -13.48 1.35
CA LYS A 138 3.64 -14.89 1.65
C LYS A 138 2.72 -15.53 0.60
N GLU A 139 1.64 -14.85 0.22
CA GLU A 139 0.70 -15.31 -0.82
C GLU A 139 1.44 -15.56 -2.15
N LEU A 140 2.27 -14.61 -2.58
CA LEU A 140 3.03 -14.71 -3.83
C LEU A 140 4.09 -15.82 -3.78
N LEU A 141 4.80 -15.97 -2.66
CA LEU A 141 5.77 -17.06 -2.48
C LEU A 141 5.09 -18.43 -2.49
N GLN A 142 3.94 -18.58 -1.82
CA GLN A 142 3.17 -19.82 -1.84
C GLN A 142 2.68 -20.16 -3.25
N LYS A 143 2.17 -19.17 -3.99
CA LYS A 143 1.82 -19.36 -5.41
C LYS A 143 3.02 -19.77 -6.24
N ALA A 144 4.20 -19.19 -5.99
CA ALA A 144 5.42 -19.54 -6.70
C ALA A 144 5.90 -20.97 -6.43
N LEU A 145 5.79 -21.44 -5.18
CA LEU A 145 6.25 -22.76 -4.75
C LEU A 145 5.26 -23.88 -5.08
N ASN A 146 3.97 -23.57 -5.17
CA ASN A 146 2.89 -24.54 -5.43
C ASN A 146 2.48 -24.61 -6.91
N MET A 147 3.24 -23.99 -7.82
CA MET A 147 3.11 -24.24 -9.27
C MET A 147 3.77 -25.59 -9.59
N GLU A 148 3.13 -26.69 -9.16
CA GLU A 148 3.30 -28.03 -9.72
C GLU A 148 2.33 -28.24 -10.89
#